data_AF-A0A662SXH0-F1
#
_entry.id   AF-A0A662SXH0-F1
#
_cell.length_a   1.000
_cell.length_b   1.000
_cell.length_c   1.000
_cell.angle_alpha   90.00
_cell.angle_beta   90.00
_cell.angle_gamma   90.00
#
_symmetry.space_group_name_H-M   'P 1'
#
loop_
_entity.id
_entity.type
_entity.pdbx_description
1 polymer ?
#
loop_
_entity_poly.entity_id
_entity_poly.type
_entity_poly.pdbx_seq_one_letter_code
_entity_poly.pdbx_strand_id
1 'polypeptide(L)'
;MIVPEHVLEEILSEDTLTWVSRQLGEERLQLYTPTPEILSEAESLVRVSYATPSVRKIELPEALCLVLGKRYGYTVLTENIGALMLKSALEELSQVKVWRALELLEYMVKTGVLAASSQQEIMEVFQRYEKETKHIFPRRELREVVARLCRCVE
;
A
#
# COMPACT_ATOMS: atom_id res chain seq x y z
N MET A 1 6.56 -0.09 11.11
CA MET A 1 6.31 -0.45 9.69
C MET A 1 7.48 -1.28 9.20
N ILE A 2 7.28 -2.22 8.27
CA ILE A 2 8.38 -3.00 7.68
C ILE A 2 8.53 -2.65 6.20
N VAL A 3 9.75 -2.72 5.68
CA VAL A 3 10.04 -2.52 4.25
C VAL A 3 11.04 -3.57 3.77
N PRO A 4 10.72 -4.36 2.72
CA PRO A 4 11.69 -5.26 2.11
C PRO A 4 12.87 -4.49 1.51
N GLU A 5 14.08 -5.03 1.60
CA GLU A 5 15.27 -4.42 1.00
C GLU A 5 15.10 -4.14 -0.50
N HIS A 6 14.41 -5.02 -1.22
CA HIS A 6 14.15 -4.90 -2.66
C HIS A 6 13.25 -3.70 -3.00
N VAL A 7 12.40 -3.26 -2.06
CA VAL A 7 11.60 -2.03 -2.23
C VAL A 7 12.49 -0.80 -2.06
N LEU A 8 13.49 -0.87 -1.17
CA LEU A 8 14.43 0.25 -0.97
C LEU A 8 15.34 0.45 -2.18
N GLU A 9 15.72 -0.62 -2.86
CA GLU A 9 16.53 -0.58 -4.08
C GLU A 9 15.86 0.16 -5.24
N GLU A 10 14.52 0.26 -5.24
CA GLU A 10 13.77 1.03 -6.25
C GLU A 10 13.67 2.53 -5.95
N ILE A 11 14.10 2.97 -4.76
CA ILE A 11 14.00 4.38 -4.37
C ILE A 11 15.13 5.18 -5.03
N LEU A 12 14.76 5.99 -6.02
CA LEU A 12 15.70 6.88 -6.72
C LEU A 12 15.74 8.31 -6.17
N SER A 13 14.71 8.72 -5.44
CA SER A 13 14.57 10.08 -4.91
C SER A 13 15.41 10.29 -3.65
N GLU A 14 16.32 11.27 -3.68
CA GLU A 14 17.13 11.65 -2.52
C GLU A 14 16.28 12.07 -1.30
N ASP A 15 15.21 12.82 -1.53
CA ASP A 15 14.27 13.22 -0.47
C ASP A 15 13.62 11.99 0.19
N THR A 16 13.25 11.00 -0.62
CA THR A 16 12.65 9.76 -0.13
C THR A 16 13.66 8.91 0.62
N LEU A 17 14.88 8.77 0.10
CA LEU A 17 15.98 8.07 0.79
C LEU A 17 16.32 8.72 2.14
N THR A 18 16.35 10.04 2.17
CA THR A 18 16.58 10.81 3.40
C THR A 18 15.49 10.55 4.42
N TRP A 19 14.22 10.58 3.97
CA TRP A 19 13.07 10.28 4.83
C TRP A 19 13.13 8.85 5.39
N VAL A 20 13.37 7.86 4.53
CA VAL A 20 13.49 6.43 4.92
C VAL A 20 14.61 6.25 5.93
N SER A 21 15.79 6.80 5.67
CA SER A 21 16.95 6.70 6.55
C SER A 21 16.65 7.27 7.95
N ARG A 22 15.95 8.41 8.00
CA ARG A 22 15.46 8.97 9.27
C ARG A 22 14.48 8.04 9.98
N GLN A 23 13.51 7.47 9.26
CA GLN A 23 12.52 6.56 9.88
C GLN A 23 13.14 5.26 10.39
N LEU A 24 14.20 4.75 9.73
CA LEU A 24 14.99 3.61 10.21
C LEU A 24 15.74 3.98 11.50
N GLY A 25 16.41 5.14 11.52
CA GLY A 25 17.14 5.61 12.70
C GLY A 25 16.25 5.92 13.92
N GLU A 26 14.98 6.25 13.69
CA GLU A 26 13.97 6.48 14.73
C GLU A 26 13.16 5.22 15.09
N GLU A 27 13.52 4.05 14.56
CA GLU A 27 12.85 2.76 14.77
C GLU A 27 11.35 2.75 14.37
N ARG A 28 10.90 3.72 13.57
CA ARG A 28 9.53 3.79 13.01
C ARG A 28 9.35 2.87 11.80
N LEU A 29 10.45 2.59 11.12
CA LEU A 29 10.56 1.69 9.99
C LEU A 29 11.62 0.62 10.30
N GLN A 30 11.37 -0.62 9.88
CA GLN A 30 12.29 -1.73 10.03
C GLN A 30 12.59 -2.33 8.65
N LEU A 31 13.87 -2.55 8.37
CA LEU A 31 14.33 -3.26 7.18
C LEU A 31 13.99 -4.75 7.30
N TYR A 32 13.45 -5.31 6.22
CA TYR A 32 13.21 -6.73 6.10
C TYR A 32 14.08 -7.32 4.99
N THR A 33 15.00 -8.20 5.38
CA THR A 33 15.80 -9.00 4.44
C THR A 33 15.13 -10.37 4.27
N PRO A 34 14.57 -10.67 3.07
CA PRO A 34 13.85 -11.91 2.84
C PRO A 34 14.78 -13.12 2.88
N THR A 35 14.24 -14.24 3.37
CA THR A 35 14.93 -15.53 3.29
C THR A 35 14.88 -16.08 1.85
N PRO A 36 15.78 -17.00 1.46
CA PRO A 36 15.73 -17.64 0.15
C PRO A 36 14.39 -18.29 -0.18
N GLU A 37 13.69 -18.82 0.83
CA GLU A 37 12.35 -19.41 0.65
C GLU A 37 11.30 -18.37 0.26
N ILE A 38 11.33 -17.21 0.93
CA ILE A 38 10.40 -16.10 0.65
C ILE A 38 10.69 -15.48 -0.71
N LEU A 39 11.97 -15.34 -1.07
CA LEU A 39 12.38 -14.91 -2.41
C LEU A 39 11.87 -15.87 -3.48
N SER A 40 12.05 -17.17 -3.29
CA SER A 40 11.59 -18.18 -4.25
C SER A 40 10.07 -18.16 -4.45
N GLU A 41 9.31 -17.97 -3.36
CA GLU A 41 7.85 -17.82 -3.44
C GLU A 41 7.46 -16.53 -4.19
N ALA A 42 8.12 -15.41 -3.91
CA ALA A 42 7.87 -14.15 -4.59
C ALA A 42 8.20 -14.23 -6.09
N GLU A 43 9.33 -14.82 -6.47
CA GLU A 43 9.66 -15.09 -7.87
C GLU A 43 8.62 -16.00 -8.56
N SER A 44 8.04 -16.94 -7.81
CA SER A 44 6.95 -17.76 -8.32
C SER A 44 5.71 -16.92 -8.63
N LEU A 45 5.33 -16.01 -7.74
CA LEU A 45 4.23 -15.07 -8.00
C LEU A 45 4.50 -14.16 -9.20
N VAL A 46 5.75 -13.70 -9.38
CA VAL A 46 6.15 -12.94 -10.57
C VAL A 46 5.86 -13.76 -11.83
N ARG A 47 6.35 -15.01 -11.90
CA ARG A 47 6.10 -15.91 -13.05
C ARG A 47 4.60 -16.13 -13.29
N VAL A 48 3.82 -16.33 -12.24
CA VAL A 48 2.36 -16.49 -12.34
C VAL A 48 1.70 -15.24 -12.92
N SER A 49 2.12 -14.04 -12.50
CA SER A 49 1.59 -12.79 -13.05
C SER A 49 1.88 -12.63 -14.55
N TYR A 50 3.04 -13.12 -15.02
CA TYR A 50 3.40 -13.09 -16.45
C TYR A 50 2.61 -14.12 -17.27
N ALA A 51 2.27 -15.25 -16.66
CA ALA A 51 1.51 -16.32 -17.28
C ALA A 51 -0.01 -16.07 -17.27
N THR A 52 -0.50 -15.07 -16.54
CA THR A 52 -1.93 -14.76 -16.38
C THR A 52 -2.34 -13.61 -17.32
N PRO A 53 -3.00 -13.87 -18.46
CA PRO A 53 -3.18 -12.84 -19.51
C PRO A 53 -4.01 -11.63 -19.08
N SER A 54 -4.92 -11.80 -18.12
CA SER A 54 -5.82 -10.75 -17.64
C SER A 54 -5.23 -9.91 -16.51
N VAL A 55 -4.06 -10.26 -15.98
CA VAL A 55 -3.43 -9.59 -14.84
C VAL A 55 -2.24 -8.76 -15.33
N ARG A 56 -2.08 -7.55 -14.78
CA ARG A 56 -0.87 -6.76 -15.03
C ARG A 56 0.32 -7.44 -14.35
N LYS A 57 1.44 -7.51 -15.07
CA LYS A 57 2.71 -8.01 -14.57
C LYS A 57 3.13 -7.23 -13.33
N ILE A 58 3.70 -7.95 -12.37
CA ILE A 58 4.34 -7.37 -11.18
C ILE A 58 5.80 -7.77 -11.15
N GLU A 59 6.62 -6.95 -10.49
CA GLU A 59 8.02 -7.24 -10.28
C GLU A 59 8.23 -7.84 -8.88
N LEU A 60 9.47 -8.22 -8.59
CA LEU A 60 9.85 -8.87 -7.34
C LEU A 60 9.46 -8.07 -6.08
N PRO A 61 9.60 -6.73 -6.01
CA PRO A 61 9.25 -5.96 -4.82
C PRO A 61 7.75 -6.05 -4.45
N GLU A 62 6.84 -5.98 -5.43
CA GLU A 62 5.41 -6.17 -5.16
C GLU A 62 5.09 -7.61 -4.77
N ALA A 63 5.68 -8.58 -5.46
CA ALA A 63 5.48 -9.99 -5.16
C ALA A 63 5.92 -10.32 -3.73
N LEU A 64 7.08 -9.81 -3.30
CA LEU A 64 7.57 -9.93 -1.94
C LEU A 64 6.57 -9.37 -0.93
N CYS A 65 6.06 -8.16 -1.16
CA CYS A 65 5.07 -7.57 -0.28
C CYS A 65 3.81 -8.45 -0.15
N LEU A 66 3.31 -9.02 -1.26
CA LEU A 66 2.17 -9.94 -1.25
C LEU A 66 2.46 -11.24 -0.49
N VAL A 67 3.65 -11.84 -0.68
CA VAL A 67 4.07 -13.04 0.08
C VAL A 67 4.14 -12.75 1.57
N LEU A 68 4.72 -11.61 1.97
CA LEU A 68 4.78 -11.23 3.38
C LEU A 68 3.39 -10.98 3.97
N GLY A 69 2.50 -10.34 3.21
CA GLY A 69 1.10 -10.20 3.58
C GLY A 69 0.41 -11.55 3.77
N LYS A 70 0.68 -12.52 2.89
CA LYS A 70 0.14 -13.89 2.95
C LYS A 70 0.69 -14.67 4.15
N ARG A 71 2.00 -14.67 4.36
CA ARG A 71 2.66 -15.48 5.41
C ARG A 71 2.48 -14.92 6.82
N TYR A 72 2.48 -13.60 6.97
CA TYR A 72 2.54 -12.95 8.27
C TYR A 72 1.31 -12.12 8.60
N GLY A 73 0.32 -12.04 7.70
CA GLY A 73 -0.91 -11.28 7.90
C GLY A 73 -0.70 -9.76 7.88
N TYR A 74 0.41 -9.28 7.30
CA TYR A 74 0.66 -7.84 7.16
C TYR A 74 -0.33 -7.19 6.19
N THR A 75 -0.63 -5.92 6.44
CA THR A 75 -1.34 -5.08 5.47
C THR A 75 -0.34 -4.51 4.48
N VAL A 76 -0.51 -4.86 3.21
CA VAL A 76 0.33 -4.38 2.11
C VAL A 76 -0.15 -3.00 1.65
N LEU A 77 0.76 -2.02 1.63
CA LEU A 77 0.47 -0.68 1.13
C LEU A 77 0.97 -0.56 -0.30
N THR A 78 0.09 -0.39 -1.29
CA THR A 78 0.50 -0.25 -2.69
C THR A 78 -0.58 0.36 -3.57
N GLU A 79 -0.15 1.16 -4.56
CA GLU A 79 -0.97 1.61 -5.70
C GLU A 79 -0.80 0.72 -6.94
N ASN A 80 0.07 -0.30 -6.87
CA ASN A 80 0.37 -1.14 -8.01
C ASN A 80 -0.86 -1.97 -8.41
N ILE A 81 -1.42 -1.63 -9.57
CA ILE A 81 -2.62 -2.28 -10.12
C ILE A 81 -2.39 -3.78 -10.33
N GLY A 82 -1.19 -4.21 -10.73
CA GLY A 82 -0.87 -5.62 -10.89
C GLY A 82 -0.98 -6.38 -9.58
N ALA A 83 -0.49 -5.82 -8.48
CA ALA A 83 -0.61 -6.44 -7.15
C ALA A 83 -2.09 -6.58 -6.72
N LEU A 84 -2.90 -5.53 -6.95
CA LEU A 84 -4.35 -5.56 -6.66
C LEU A 84 -5.10 -6.59 -7.50
N MET A 85 -4.76 -6.70 -8.79
CA MET A 85 -5.35 -7.67 -9.70
C MET A 85 -4.95 -9.10 -9.34
N LEU A 86 -3.67 -9.35 -9.04
CA LEU A 86 -3.16 -10.66 -8.69
C LEU A 86 -3.81 -11.19 -7.40
N LYS A 87 -3.94 -10.31 -6.39
CA LYS A 87 -4.68 -10.60 -5.15
C LYS A 87 -6.13 -11.03 -5.41
N SER A 88 -6.76 -10.48 -6.44
CA SER A 88 -8.14 -10.81 -6.82
C SER A 88 -8.23 -12.06 -7.70
N ALA A 89 -7.17 -12.40 -8.43
CA ALA A 89 -7.13 -13.51 -9.37
C ALA A 89 -6.69 -14.84 -8.73
N LEU A 90 -5.86 -14.80 -7.68
CA LEU A 90 -5.31 -15.98 -7.03
C LEU A 90 -5.99 -16.24 -5.68
N GLU A 91 -6.54 -17.44 -5.51
CA GLU A 91 -7.21 -17.85 -4.26
C GLU A 91 -6.27 -17.79 -3.05
N GLU A 92 -5.00 -18.16 -3.23
CA GLU A 92 -3.99 -18.13 -2.17
C GLU A 92 -3.68 -16.72 -1.64
N LEU A 93 -4.05 -15.67 -2.39
CA LEU A 93 -3.89 -14.27 -1.99
C LEU A 93 -5.19 -13.64 -1.47
N SER A 94 -6.29 -14.39 -1.43
CA SER A 94 -7.63 -13.87 -1.08
C SER A 94 -7.68 -13.20 0.30
N GLN A 95 -6.90 -13.71 1.26
CA GLN A 95 -6.83 -13.20 2.63
C GLN A 95 -5.82 -12.05 2.81
N VAL A 96 -4.98 -11.77 1.81
CA VAL A 96 -3.99 -10.70 1.90
C VAL A 96 -4.70 -9.36 1.94
N LYS A 97 -4.48 -8.58 3.00
CA LYS A 97 -5.05 -7.23 3.10
C LYS A 97 -4.17 -6.26 2.33
N VAL A 98 -4.75 -5.59 1.34
CA VAL A 98 -4.06 -4.58 0.54
C VAL A 98 -4.79 -3.26 0.70
N TRP A 99 -4.05 -2.19 0.99
CA TRP A 99 -4.53 -0.83 1.08
C TRP A 99 -3.84 0.05 0.05
N ARG A 100 -4.64 0.79 -0.71
CA ARG A 100 -4.18 1.97 -1.44
C ARG A 100 -4.14 3.15 -0.47
N ALA A 101 -3.62 4.27 -0.93
CA ALA A 101 -3.64 5.53 -0.20
C ALA A 101 -5.06 5.94 0.21
N LEU A 102 -6.08 5.62 -0.59
CA LEU A 102 -7.47 5.89 -0.24
C LEU A 102 -7.87 5.19 1.06
N GLU A 103 -7.62 3.88 1.17
CA GLU A 103 -7.94 3.11 2.38
C GLU A 103 -7.06 3.50 3.57
N LEU A 104 -5.79 3.83 3.32
CA LEU A 104 -4.87 4.28 4.36
C LEU A 104 -5.32 5.63 4.95
N LEU A 105 -5.67 6.61 4.11
CA LEU A 105 -6.15 7.92 4.56
C LEU A 105 -7.49 7.79 5.29
N GLU A 106 -8.41 6.94 4.80
CA GLU A 106 -9.65 6.63 5.51
C GLU A 106 -9.34 6.10 6.93
N TYR A 107 -8.41 5.15 7.04
CA TYR A 107 -8.00 4.59 8.32
C TYR A 107 -7.36 5.63 9.25
N MET A 108 -6.48 6.49 8.73
CA MET A 108 -5.79 7.52 9.52
C MET A 108 -6.77 8.56 10.07
N VAL A 109 -7.80 8.95 9.30
CA VAL A 109 -8.86 9.82 9.80
C VAL A 109 -9.68 9.10 10.89
N LYS A 110 -10.13 7.86 10.64
CA LYS A 110 -10.92 7.09 11.61
C LYS A 110 -10.23 6.86 12.94
N THR A 111 -8.91 6.72 12.92
CA THR A 111 -8.10 6.45 14.11
C THR A 111 -7.57 7.72 14.77
N GLY A 112 -7.92 8.91 14.26
CA GLY A 112 -7.49 10.19 14.81
C GLY A 112 -6.02 10.51 14.57
N VAL A 113 -5.31 9.74 13.73
CA VAL A 113 -3.94 10.06 13.31
C VAL A 113 -3.94 11.33 12.45
N LEU A 114 -4.96 11.50 11.62
CA LEU A 114 -5.25 12.75 10.94
C LEU A 114 -6.48 13.39 11.60
N ALA A 115 -6.26 14.55 12.21
CA ALA A 115 -7.34 15.33 12.79
C ALA A 115 -8.21 15.92 11.68
N ALA A 116 -9.46 15.47 11.63
CA ALA A 116 -10.50 16.04 10.77
C ALA A 116 -11.86 15.84 11.46
N SER A 117 -12.48 16.96 11.85
CA SER A 117 -13.71 17.01 12.65
C SER A 117 -14.91 17.56 11.86
N SER A 118 -14.72 17.87 10.59
CA SER A 118 -15.77 18.32 9.69
C SER A 118 -15.64 17.68 8.32
N GLN A 119 -16.75 17.59 7.57
CA GLN A 119 -16.73 17.11 6.19
C GLN A 119 -15.72 17.85 5.32
N GLN A 120 -15.56 19.17 5.53
CA GLN A 120 -14.62 19.99 4.80
C GLN A 120 -13.17 19.59 5.10
N GLU A 121 -12.82 19.44 6.38
CA GLU A 121 -11.48 18.98 6.80
C GLU A 121 -11.17 17.57 6.29
N ILE A 122 -12.16 16.66 6.33
CA ILE A 122 -12.02 15.31 5.77
C ILE A 122 -11.70 15.40 4.28
N MET A 123 -12.43 16.22 3.52
CA MET A 123 -12.20 16.39 2.08
C MET A 123 -10.81 16.98 1.79
N GLU A 124 -10.36 17.94 2.59
CA GLU A 124 -9.05 18.58 2.45
C GLU A 124 -7.89 17.59 2.61
N VAL A 125 -8.02 16.58 3.48
CA VAL A 125 -7.03 15.50 3.62
C VAL A 125 -6.78 14.81 2.27
N PHE A 126 -7.85 14.38 1.59
CA PHE A 126 -7.73 13.68 0.30
C PHE A 126 -7.29 14.64 -0.81
N GLN A 127 -7.82 15.86 -0.87
CA GLN A 127 -7.43 16.85 -1.88
C GLN A 127 -5.95 17.24 -1.78
N ARG A 128 -5.43 17.38 -0.55
CA ARG A 128 -4.00 17.63 -0.33
C ARG A 128 -3.16 16.49 -0.89
N TYR A 129 -3.53 15.25 -0.60
CA TYR A 129 -2.84 14.08 -1.15
C TYR A 129 -2.86 14.07 -2.68
N GLU A 130 -4.02 14.28 -3.33
CA GLU A 130 -4.11 14.33 -4.80
C GLU A 130 -3.22 15.44 -5.38
N LYS A 131 -3.18 16.60 -4.73
CA LYS A 131 -2.39 17.76 -5.18
C LYS A 131 -0.89 17.51 -5.09
N GLU A 132 -0.43 16.93 -3.98
CA GLU A 132 0.99 16.71 -3.68
C GLU A 132 1.54 15.52 -4.48
N THR A 133 0.78 14.43 -4.59
CA THR A 133 1.24 13.19 -5.23
C THR A 133 0.88 13.08 -6.72
N LYS A 134 -0.01 13.95 -7.21
CA LYS A 134 -0.64 13.86 -8.54
C LYS A 134 -1.46 12.59 -8.77
N HIS A 135 -1.64 11.77 -7.74
CA HIS A 135 -2.51 10.60 -7.79
C HIS A 135 -3.96 11.04 -7.63
N ILE A 136 -4.82 10.71 -8.59
CA ILE A 136 -6.24 11.09 -8.56
C ILE A 136 -7.07 9.88 -8.14
N PHE A 137 -7.84 10.05 -7.07
CA PHE A 137 -8.76 9.02 -6.60
C PHE A 137 -9.99 8.93 -7.51
N PRO A 138 -10.53 7.72 -7.73
CA PRO A 138 -11.81 7.55 -8.40
C PRO A 138 -12.92 8.31 -7.65
N ARG A 139 -13.57 9.27 -8.33
CA ARG A 139 -14.51 10.21 -7.68
C ARG A 139 -15.69 9.51 -7.01
N ARG A 140 -16.11 8.34 -7.50
CA ARG A 140 -17.16 7.54 -6.86
C ARG A 140 -16.69 7.00 -5.50
N GLU A 141 -15.53 6.32 -5.49
CA GLU A 141 -14.97 5.71 -4.28
C GLU A 141 -14.64 6.77 -3.22
N LEU A 142 -14.06 7.91 -3.63
CA LEU A 142 -13.78 9.02 -2.74
C LEU A 142 -15.05 9.55 -2.06
N ARG A 143 -16.16 9.73 -2.81
CA ARG A 143 -17.43 10.16 -2.23
C ARG A 143 -17.96 9.16 -1.20
N GLU A 144 -17.86 7.87 -1.50
CA GLU A 144 -18.29 6.81 -0.58
C GLU A 144 -17.46 6.81 0.71
N VAL A 145 -16.14 6.97 0.61
CA VAL A 145 -15.23 7.09 1.77
C VAL A 145 -15.59 8.31 2.62
N VAL A 146 -15.72 9.49 2.01
CA VAL A 146 -16.05 10.72 2.74
C VAL A 146 -17.41 10.59 3.43
N ALA A 147 -18.42 10.04 2.75
CA ALA A 147 -19.73 9.82 3.35
C ALA A 147 -19.69 8.85 4.54
N ARG A 148 -18.83 7.81 4.50
CA ARG A 148 -18.62 6.92 5.65
C ARG A 148 -17.94 7.65 6.82
N LEU A 149 -16.94 8.48 6.54
CA LEU A 149 -16.20 9.22 7.56
C LEU A 149 -17.06 10.27 8.27
N CYS A 150 -17.90 11.01 7.55
CA CYS A 150 -18.78 12.00 8.17
C CYS A 150 -19.73 11.38 9.20
N ARG A 151 -20.23 10.16 8.95
CA ARG A 151 -21.09 9.43 9.90
C ARG A 151 -20.36 8.97 11.18
N CYS A 152 -19.03 9.00 11.19
CA CYS A 152 -18.23 8.64 12.37
C CYS A 152 -17.81 9.85 13.20
N VAL A 153 -18.00 11.07 12.69
CA VAL A 153 -17.57 12.33 13.31
C VAL A 153 -18.75 13.09 13.94
N GLU A 154 -19.98 12.69 13.65
CA GLU A 154 -21.20 13.05 14.40
C GLU A 154 -21.28 12.32 15.75
#